data_AF-A0AAC8PXI5-F1
#
_entry.id   AF-A0AAC8PXI5-F1
#
_cell.length_a   1.000
_cell.length_b   1.000
_cell.length_c   1.000
_cell.angle_alpha   90.00
_cell.angle_beta   90.00
_cell.angle_gamma   90.00
#
_symmetry.space_group_name_H-M   'P 1'
#
loop_
_entity.id
_entity.type
_entity.pdbx_description
1 polymer ?
#
loop_
_entity_poly.entity_id
_entity_poly.type
_entity_poly.pdbx_seq_one_letter_code
_entity_poly.pdbx_strand_id
1 'polypeptide(L)'
;MKRFNQQKALVRLEHVKSNLSEWIESKDVEFWNDKLLKVDNIEWASIRLQSYCIIQIILNQFQYNNLNEVKNYAYNYAKLQYVMAQSPYDYLGQEYAYEKRAFEGLWFLLSNHKPLIEWYSNLAHIFSQSADNPKSEQFFTKQFFIALRGDWKVLQERCEKVLAEPPTSGRGKNYLIDHTFYLALSQGDIDGMINAISQLLETKTFNRRQRMDLESGYTKDLIDTPATLYTKLAWYHGYQIQIESDYIPKEWLEMTPLENYQDEFEFMKKYSI
;
A
#
# COMPACT_ATOMS: atom_id res chain seq x y z
N MET A 1 16.43 13.95 -7.94
CA MET A 1 16.05 12.56 -7.57
C MET A 1 17.09 11.90 -6.65
N LYS A 2 16.65 11.17 -5.62
CA LYS A 2 17.51 10.40 -4.69
C LYS A 2 18.27 9.31 -5.44
N ARG A 3 19.59 9.23 -5.25
CA ARG A 3 20.38 8.09 -5.74
C ARG A 3 20.03 6.82 -4.95
N PHE A 4 19.87 5.71 -5.65
CA PHE A 4 19.70 4.41 -5.02
C PHE A 4 20.95 4.04 -4.21
N ASN A 5 20.76 3.59 -2.97
CA ASN A 5 21.87 3.17 -2.12
C ASN A 5 21.93 1.65 -2.09
N GLN A 6 22.71 1.08 -3.03
CA GLN A 6 22.85 -0.36 -3.20
C GLN A 6 23.29 -1.06 -1.91
N GLN A 7 24.22 -0.48 -1.14
CA GLN A 7 24.67 -1.09 0.10
C GLN A 7 23.55 -1.20 1.14
N LYS A 8 22.74 -0.14 1.30
CA LYS A 8 21.58 -0.18 2.22
C LYS A 8 20.49 -1.13 1.75
N ALA A 9 20.25 -1.18 0.43
CA ALA A 9 19.32 -2.14 -0.18
C ALA A 9 19.76 -3.58 0.11
N LEU A 10 21.04 -3.91 -0.09
CA LEU A 10 21.59 -5.23 0.22
C LEU A 10 21.45 -5.58 1.71
N VAL A 11 21.77 -4.64 2.61
CA VAL A 11 21.60 -4.85 4.07
C VAL A 11 20.12 -5.10 4.42
N ARG A 12 19.19 -4.36 3.80
CA ARG A 12 17.75 -4.62 3.99
C ARG A 12 17.36 -6.01 3.48
N LEU A 13 17.84 -6.39 2.31
CA LEU A 13 17.50 -7.68 1.72
C LEU A 13 18.00 -8.85 2.58
N GLU A 14 19.22 -8.76 3.13
CA GLU A 14 19.73 -9.75 4.09
C GLU A 14 18.91 -9.79 5.39
N HIS A 15 18.45 -8.63 5.89
CA HIS A 15 17.54 -8.60 7.03
C HIS A 15 16.21 -9.31 6.73
N VAL A 16 15.63 -9.11 5.55
CA VAL A 16 14.39 -9.77 5.12
C VAL A 16 14.60 -11.29 5.03
N LYS A 17 15.73 -11.75 4.46
CA LYS A 17 16.10 -13.18 4.42
C LYS A 17 16.21 -13.79 5.81
N SER A 18 16.92 -13.12 6.72
CA SER A 18 17.07 -13.58 8.11
C SER A 18 15.73 -13.75 8.81
N ASN A 19 14.80 -12.80 8.61
CA ASN A 19 13.45 -12.93 9.15
C ASN A 19 12.74 -14.15 8.55
N LEU A 20 12.80 -14.38 7.24
CA LEU A 20 12.18 -15.57 6.65
C LEU A 20 12.73 -16.86 7.25
N SER A 21 14.05 -16.96 7.46
CA SER A 21 14.66 -18.12 8.12
C SER A 21 14.10 -18.35 9.52
N GLU A 22 13.97 -17.28 10.32
CA GLU A 22 13.36 -17.36 11.66
C GLU A 22 11.92 -17.87 11.59
N TRP A 23 11.12 -17.35 10.65
CA TRP A 23 9.74 -17.80 10.42
C TRP A 23 9.64 -19.29 10.10
N ILE A 24 10.58 -19.81 9.30
CA ILE A 24 10.63 -21.23 8.92
C ILE A 24 11.06 -22.08 10.12
N GLU A 25 12.10 -21.67 10.84
CA GLU A 25 12.63 -22.40 12.00
C GLU A 25 11.59 -22.50 13.12
N SER A 26 10.82 -21.43 13.37
CA SER A 26 9.79 -21.38 14.41
C SER A 26 8.43 -21.95 13.99
N LYS A 27 8.24 -22.28 12.70
CA LYS A 27 6.93 -22.66 12.14
C LYS A 27 5.85 -21.62 12.40
N ASP A 28 6.23 -20.35 12.25
CA ASP A 28 5.36 -19.21 12.59
C ASP A 28 4.10 -19.19 11.71
N VAL A 29 4.20 -19.55 10.43
CA VAL A 29 3.04 -19.58 9.52
C VAL A 29 2.00 -20.57 10.03
N GLU A 30 2.41 -21.80 10.35
CA GLU A 30 1.51 -22.83 10.88
C GLU A 30 0.92 -22.42 12.22
N PHE A 31 1.73 -21.82 13.10
CA PHE A 31 1.29 -21.32 14.40
C PHE A 31 0.19 -20.25 14.25
N TRP A 32 0.41 -19.22 13.43
CA TRP A 32 -0.56 -18.14 13.26
C TRP A 32 -1.79 -18.57 12.45
N ASN A 33 -1.62 -19.51 11.51
CA ASN A 33 -2.73 -20.14 10.82
C ASN A 33 -3.64 -20.93 11.77
N ASP A 34 -3.07 -21.71 12.71
CA ASP A 34 -3.84 -22.42 13.75
C ASP A 34 -4.61 -21.46 14.66
N LYS A 35 -3.99 -20.33 15.04
CA LYS A 35 -4.66 -19.27 15.81
C LYS A 35 -5.90 -18.73 15.10
N LEU A 36 -5.81 -18.41 13.81
CA LEU A 36 -6.95 -17.92 13.04
C LEU A 36 -8.00 -19.00 12.75
N LEU A 37 -7.61 -20.28 12.60
CA LEU A 37 -8.59 -21.38 12.52
C LEU A 37 -9.43 -21.49 13.80
N LYS A 38 -8.83 -21.20 14.95
CA LYS A 38 -9.47 -21.21 16.28
C LYS A 38 -10.13 -19.88 16.67
N VAL A 39 -10.08 -18.87 15.80
CA VAL A 39 -10.60 -17.51 16.09
C VAL A 39 -9.94 -16.92 17.35
N ASP A 40 -8.65 -17.21 17.53
CA ASP A 40 -7.84 -16.77 18.67
C ASP A 40 -6.78 -15.77 18.20
N ASN A 41 -6.48 -14.78 19.04
CA ASN A 41 -5.44 -13.78 18.83
C ASN A 41 -5.44 -13.14 17.42
N ILE A 42 -6.64 -12.80 16.94
CA ILE A 42 -6.92 -12.40 15.55
C ILE A 42 -6.02 -11.25 15.09
N GLU A 43 -5.92 -10.20 15.90
CA GLU A 43 -5.14 -9.01 15.59
C GLU A 43 -3.67 -9.35 15.32
N TRP A 44 -3.00 -10.02 16.28
CA TRP A 44 -1.59 -10.34 16.14
C TRP A 44 -1.35 -11.36 15.04
N ALA A 45 -2.23 -12.37 14.91
CA ALA A 45 -2.12 -13.34 13.84
C ALA A 45 -2.23 -12.68 12.45
N SER A 46 -3.17 -11.76 12.27
CA SER A 46 -3.31 -10.99 11.03
C SER A 46 -2.05 -10.15 10.75
N ILE A 47 -1.55 -9.39 11.72
CA ILE A 47 -0.36 -8.54 11.55
C ILE A 47 0.87 -9.38 11.19
N ARG A 48 1.03 -10.54 11.83
CA ARG A 48 2.14 -11.46 11.57
C ARG A 48 2.04 -12.04 10.17
N LEU A 49 0.91 -12.61 9.77
CA LEU A 49 0.74 -13.19 8.43
C LEU A 49 0.84 -12.13 7.31
N GLN A 50 0.38 -10.91 7.54
CA GLN A 50 0.64 -9.77 6.64
C GLN A 50 2.13 -9.49 6.47
N SER A 51 2.89 -9.54 7.57
CA SER A 51 4.34 -9.34 7.55
C SER A 51 5.05 -10.43 6.75
N TYR A 52 4.60 -11.68 6.90
CA TYR A 52 5.07 -12.80 6.09
C TYR A 52 4.82 -12.58 4.59
N CYS A 53 3.62 -12.14 4.19
CA CYS A 53 3.34 -11.81 2.79
C CYS A 53 4.28 -10.72 2.27
N ILE A 54 4.56 -9.65 3.05
CA ILE A 54 5.49 -8.59 2.63
C ILE A 54 6.92 -9.13 2.47
N ILE A 55 7.40 -9.98 3.39
CA ILE A 55 8.71 -10.64 3.26
C ILE A 55 8.78 -11.41 1.94
N GLN A 56 7.75 -12.21 1.64
CA GLN A 56 7.70 -13.00 0.41
C GLN A 56 7.64 -12.14 -0.85
N ILE A 57 6.86 -11.05 -0.86
CA ILE A 57 6.81 -10.06 -1.94
C ILE A 57 8.22 -9.51 -2.21
N ILE A 58 8.92 -9.08 -1.16
CA ILE A 58 10.24 -8.46 -1.29
C ILE A 58 11.28 -9.46 -1.79
N LEU A 59 11.31 -10.69 -1.28
CA LEU A 59 12.26 -11.70 -1.75
C LEU A 59 11.96 -12.13 -3.19
N ASN A 60 10.68 -12.33 -3.54
CA ASN A 60 10.30 -12.67 -4.90
C ASN A 60 10.63 -11.55 -5.89
N GLN A 61 10.53 -10.28 -5.49
CA GLN A 61 10.97 -9.18 -6.34
C GLN A 61 12.49 -9.11 -6.47
N PHE A 62 13.21 -9.00 -5.36
CA PHE A 62 14.62 -8.58 -5.37
C PHE A 62 15.64 -9.72 -5.39
N GLN A 63 15.20 -10.96 -5.13
CA GLN A 63 16.09 -12.13 -5.12
C GLN A 63 15.69 -13.15 -6.18
N TYR A 64 14.40 -13.50 -6.27
CA TYR A 64 13.95 -14.58 -7.15
C TYR A 64 13.45 -14.09 -8.52
N ASN A 65 13.20 -12.79 -8.66
CA ASN A 65 12.65 -12.17 -9.86
C ASN A 65 11.37 -12.88 -10.37
N ASN A 66 10.46 -13.20 -9.45
CA ASN A 66 9.23 -13.95 -9.73
C ASN A 66 8.01 -13.06 -9.50
N LEU A 67 7.60 -12.36 -10.55
CA LEU A 67 6.45 -11.44 -10.50
C LEU A 67 5.13 -12.16 -10.20
N ASN A 68 4.97 -13.43 -10.61
CA ASN A 68 3.74 -14.17 -10.32
C ASN A 68 3.58 -14.43 -8.83
N GLU A 69 4.66 -14.82 -8.15
CA GLU A 69 4.67 -14.96 -6.69
C GLU A 69 4.47 -13.61 -6.00
N VAL A 70 5.10 -12.53 -6.48
CA VAL A 70 4.86 -11.17 -5.98
C VAL A 70 3.37 -10.84 -5.98
N LYS A 71 2.69 -11.06 -7.11
CA LYS A 71 1.24 -10.83 -7.24
C LYS A 71 0.42 -11.75 -6.34
N ASN A 72 0.80 -13.03 -6.22
CA ASN A 72 0.09 -14.00 -5.40
C ASN A 72 0.20 -13.68 -3.90
N TYR A 73 1.37 -13.27 -3.42
CA TYR A 73 1.52 -12.84 -2.02
C TYR A 73 0.88 -11.47 -1.75
N ALA A 74 0.85 -10.56 -2.72
CA ALA A 74 0.07 -9.33 -2.63
C ALA A 74 -1.45 -9.62 -2.56
N TYR A 75 -1.93 -10.60 -3.31
CA TYR A 75 -3.29 -11.14 -3.19
C TYR A 75 -3.55 -11.72 -1.80
N ASN A 76 -2.66 -12.55 -1.27
CA ASN A 76 -2.83 -13.13 0.07
C ASN A 76 -2.86 -12.05 1.16
N TYR A 77 -2.01 -11.03 1.06
CA TYR A 77 -2.06 -9.86 1.93
C TYR A 77 -3.44 -9.17 1.88
N ALA A 78 -3.94 -8.90 0.67
CA ALA A 78 -5.22 -8.21 0.47
C ALA A 78 -6.42 -9.05 0.92
N LYS A 79 -6.44 -10.33 0.55
CA LYS A 79 -7.51 -11.26 0.93
C LYS A 79 -7.51 -11.56 2.42
N LEU A 80 -6.34 -11.57 3.07
CA LEU A 80 -6.26 -11.64 4.53
C LEU A 80 -7.08 -10.51 5.18
N GLN A 81 -6.95 -9.26 4.72
CA GLN A 81 -7.78 -8.16 5.24
C GLN A 81 -9.27 -8.36 4.94
N TYR A 82 -9.62 -8.84 3.75
CA TYR A 82 -11.01 -9.17 3.41
C TYR A 82 -11.59 -10.22 4.37
N VAL A 83 -10.85 -11.30 4.61
CA VAL A 83 -11.27 -12.40 5.47
C VAL A 83 -11.40 -11.94 6.93
N MET A 84 -10.46 -11.16 7.43
CA MET A 84 -10.53 -10.62 8.79
C MET A 84 -11.78 -9.75 8.98
N ALA A 85 -12.27 -9.07 7.94
CA ALA A 85 -13.48 -8.27 8.01
C ALA A 85 -14.78 -9.08 8.08
N GLN A 86 -14.73 -10.40 7.87
CA GLN A 86 -15.90 -11.27 7.89
C GLN A 86 -16.07 -11.95 9.26
N SER A 87 -17.29 -12.36 9.57
CA SER A 87 -17.56 -13.25 10.70
C SER A 87 -16.81 -14.59 10.51
N PRO A 88 -16.19 -15.16 11.56
CA PRO A 88 -16.28 -14.79 12.98
C PRO A 88 -15.18 -13.82 13.45
N TYR A 89 -14.39 -13.24 12.54
CA TYR A 89 -13.26 -12.40 12.90
C TYR A 89 -13.67 -10.96 13.20
N ASP A 90 -14.57 -10.41 12.37
CA ASP A 90 -15.16 -9.06 12.51
C ASP A 90 -14.11 -7.97 12.83
N TYR A 91 -12.92 -8.09 12.22
CA TYR A 91 -11.71 -7.31 12.49
C TYR A 91 -11.19 -6.63 11.23
N LEU A 92 -11.13 -5.29 11.24
CA LEU A 92 -10.61 -4.49 10.13
C LEU A 92 -9.27 -3.81 10.44
N GLY A 93 -8.57 -4.20 11.51
CA GLY A 93 -7.42 -3.47 12.04
C GLY A 93 -7.80 -2.53 13.19
N GLN A 94 -6.84 -2.11 14.03
CA GLN A 94 -7.11 -1.05 15.03
C GLN A 94 -7.48 0.28 14.35
N GLU A 95 -8.55 0.88 14.87
CA GLU A 95 -9.03 2.27 14.76
C GLU A 95 -8.71 3.08 13.47
N TYR A 96 -9.74 3.21 12.64
CA TYR A 96 -10.09 4.38 11.81
C TYR A 96 -8.96 5.25 11.23
N ALA A 97 -8.65 4.99 9.96
CA ALA A 97 -8.12 5.94 8.97
C ALA A 97 -6.77 6.61 9.27
N TYR A 98 -5.83 5.86 9.86
CA TYR A 98 -4.41 6.22 9.76
C TYR A 98 -3.92 6.19 8.31
N GLU A 99 -2.95 7.04 8.00
CA GLU A 99 -2.29 7.19 6.69
C GLU A 99 -1.79 5.86 6.12
N LYS A 100 -1.42 4.92 7.01
CA LYS A 100 -1.03 3.56 6.69
C LYS A 100 -2.07 2.84 5.83
N ARG A 101 -3.37 3.09 6.03
CA ARG A 101 -4.44 2.46 5.25
C ARG A 101 -4.33 2.84 3.77
N ALA A 102 -4.07 4.11 3.43
CA ALA A 102 -3.85 4.48 2.02
C ALA A 102 -2.66 3.70 1.42
N PHE A 103 -1.57 3.53 2.18
CA PHE A 103 -0.37 2.84 1.70
C PHE A 103 -0.51 1.32 1.61
N GLU A 104 -1.33 0.70 2.47
CA GLU A 104 -1.71 -0.71 2.32
C GLU A 104 -2.43 -0.98 0.98
N GLY A 105 -3.08 0.04 0.42
CA GLY A 105 -3.64 0.01 -0.94
C GLY A 105 -2.63 -0.39 -2.02
N LEU A 106 -1.33 -0.25 -1.78
CA LEU A 106 -0.28 -0.74 -2.70
C LEU A 106 -0.42 -2.24 -2.92
N TRP A 107 -0.67 -3.02 -1.86
CA TRP A 107 -0.75 -4.48 -1.96
C TRP A 107 -2.02 -4.93 -2.67
N PHE A 108 -3.13 -4.22 -2.48
CA PHE A 108 -4.36 -4.45 -3.25
C PHE A 108 -4.13 -4.20 -4.74
N LEU A 109 -3.53 -3.06 -5.09
CA LEU A 109 -3.20 -2.78 -6.48
C LEU A 109 -2.18 -3.80 -7.03
N LEU A 110 -1.11 -4.12 -6.28
CA LEU A 110 -0.05 -5.06 -6.68
C LEU A 110 -0.58 -6.46 -6.99
N SER A 111 -1.64 -6.89 -6.31
CA SER A 111 -2.31 -8.16 -6.62
C SER A 111 -2.93 -8.19 -8.02
N ASN A 112 -3.30 -7.04 -8.58
CA ASN A 112 -4.17 -6.90 -9.76
C ASN A 112 -5.52 -7.65 -9.64
N HIS A 113 -5.93 -8.07 -8.42
CA HIS A 113 -7.17 -8.83 -8.20
C HIS A 113 -8.36 -7.88 -8.06
N LYS A 114 -9.06 -7.66 -9.17
CA LYS A 114 -10.15 -6.67 -9.26
C LYS A 114 -11.21 -6.77 -8.15
N PRO A 115 -11.77 -7.94 -7.79
CA PRO A 115 -12.74 -8.01 -6.69
C PRO A 115 -12.22 -7.51 -5.34
N LEU A 116 -10.93 -7.71 -5.05
CA LEU A 116 -10.31 -7.23 -3.80
C LEU A 116 -10.10 -5.72 -3.82
N ILE A 117 -9.68 -5.18 -4.97
CA ILE A 117 -9.55 -3.73 -5.17
C ILE A 117 -10.92 -3.06 -5.02
N GLU A 118 -11.96 -3.64 -5.62
CA GLU A 118 -13.34 -3.14 -5.54
C GLU A 118 -13.87 -3.19 -4.10
N TRP A 119 -13.70 -4.33 -3.40
CA TRP A 119 -14.06 -4.44 -1.98
C TRP A 119 -13.35 -3.38 -1.14
N TYR A 120 -12.03 -3.24 -1.32
CA TYR A 120 -11.24 -2.28 -0.56
C TYR A 120 -11.68 -0.84 -0.80
N SER A 121 -11.93 -0.48 -2.05
CA SER A 121 -12.38 0.86 -2.43
C SER A 121 -13.73 1.26 -1.80
N ASN A 122 -14.54 0.27 -1.39
CA ASN A 122 -15.88 0.45 -0.83
C ASN A 122 -15.92 0.39 0.70
N LEU A 123 -14.79 0.45 1.39
CA LEU A 123 -14.71 0.55 2.84
C LEU A 123 -15.11 1.95 3.37
N ALA A 124 -16.18 2.55 2.85
CA ALA A 124 -16.61 3.91 3.21
C ALA A 124 -16.96 4.05 4.70
N HIS A 125 -17.44 2.97 5.33
CA HIS A 125 -17.83 2.94 6.74
C HIS A 125 -16.66 3.16 7.71
N ILE A 126 -15.40 3.06 7.26
CA ILE A 126 -14.22 3.30 8.10
C ILE A 126 -13.93 4.79 8.31
N PHE A 127 -14.63 5.68 7.58
CA PHE A 127 -14.43 7.12 7.70
C PHE A 127 -15.49 7.76 8.60
N SER A 128 -15.02 8.51 9.59
CA SER A 128 -15.89 9.35 10.43
C SER A 128 -16.15 10.70 9.75
N GLN A 129 -16.99 11.54 10.38
CA GLN A 129 -17.22 12.93 9.95
C GLN A 129 -15.93 13.76 9.88
N SER A 130 -14.89 13.38 10.64
CA SER A 130 -13.60 14.10 10.59
C SER A 130 -12.97 14.03 9.19
N ALA A 131 -13.28 13.03 8.37
CA ALA A 131 -12.74 12.87 7.02
C ALA A 131 -13.14 13.99 6.03
N ASP A 132 -14.01 14.91 6.42
CA ASP A 132 -14.36 16.11 5.63
C ASP A 132 -13.68 17.39 6.13
N ASN A 133 -12.91 17.31 7.22
CA ASN A 133 -12.03 18.37 7.70
C ASN A 133 -10.65 18.25 7.05
N PRO A 134 -10.21 19.23 6.22
CA PRO A 134 -8.91 19.22 5.52
C PRO A 134 -7.68 19.13 6.43
N LYS A 135 -7.84 19.37 7.74
CA LYS A 135 -6.76 19.28 8.73
C LYS A 135 -6.68 17.91 9.40
N SER A 136 -7.59 16.97 9.11
CA SER A 136 -7.64 15.64 9.72
C SER A 136 -6.83 14.62 8.93
N GLU A 137 -6.33 13.59 9.63
CA GLU A 137 -5.67 12.45 8.99
C GLU A 137 -6.62 11.66 8.08
N GLN A 138 -7.87 11.52 8.52
CA GLN A 138 -8.89 10.82 7.74
C GLN A 138 -9.18 11.52 6.42
N PHE A 139 -9.02 12.84 6.33
CA PHE A 139 -9.17 13.57 5.08
C PHE A 139 -8.12 13.14 4.05
N PHE A 140 -6.86 13.03 4.47
CA PHE A 140 -5.76 12.57 3.61
C PHE A 140 -5.98 11.13 3.14
N THR A 141 -6.30 10.22 4.08
CA THR A 141 -6.57 8.81 3.77
C THR A 141 -7.77 8.67 2.83
N LYS A 142 -8.85 9.44 3.03
CA LYS A 142 -10.06 9.38 2.20
C LYS A 142 -9.80 9.78 0.74
N GLN A 143 -8.83 10.65 0.46
CA GLN A 143 -8.45 10.99 -0.92
C GLN A 143 -8.04 9.76 -1.72
N PHE A 144 -7.24 8.86 -1.12
CA PHE A 144 -6.83 7.62 -1.78
C PHE A 144 -8.03 6.76 -2.20
N PHE A 145 -9.01 6.59 -1.31
CA PHE A 145 -10.20 5.77 -1.60
C PHE A 145 -11.12 6.41 -2.66
N ILE A 146 -11.24 7.74 -2.65
CA ILE A 146 -11.96 8.49 -3.70
C ILE A 146 -11.24 8.31 -5.04
N ALA A 147 -9.90 8.42 -5.05
CA ALA A 147 -9.09 8.20 -6.23
C ALA A 147 -9.24 6.76 -6.75
N LEU A 148 -9.14 5.76 -5.86
CA LEU A 148 -9.29 4.34 -6.20
C LEU A 148 -10.64 4.00 -6.86
N ARG A 149 -11.72 4.72 -6.49
CA ARG A 149 -13.04 4.59 -7.14
C ARG A 149 -13.18 5.37 -8.45
N GLY A 150 -12.26 6.29 -8.73
CA GLY A 150 -12.36 7.19 -9.87
C GLY A 150 -13.40 8.29 -9.70
N ASP A 151 -13.70 8.69 -8.46
CA ASP A 151 -14.68 9.74 -8.14
C ASP A 151 -14.07 11.15 -8.42
N TRP A 152 -13.73 11.43 -9.68
CA TRP A 152 -12.86 12.56 -10.08
C TRP A 152 -13.34 13.93 -9.63
N LYS A 153 -14.63 14.21 -9.79
CA LYS A 153 -15.21 15.49 -9.37
C LYS A 153 -15.01 15.74 -7.87
N VAL A 154 -15.29 14.71 -7.05
CA VAL A 154 -15.13 14.80 -5.60
C VAL A 154 -13.67 14.92 -5.21
N LEU A 155 -12.78 14.18 -5.89
CA LEU A 155 -11.34 14.23 -5.64
C LEU A 155 -10.78 15.63 -5.92
N GLN A 156 -11.15 16.21 -7.06
CA GLN A 156 -10.73 17.52 -7.52
C GLN A 156 -11.17 18.61 -6.53
N GLU A 157 -12.47 18.69 -6.20
CA GLU A 157 -13.01 19.68 -5.26
C GLU A 157 -12.28 19.65 -3.90
N ARG A 158 -11.95 18.45 -3.42
CA ARG A 158 -11.27 18.26 -2.14
C ARG A 158 -9.80 18.67 -2.20
N CYS A 159 -9.10 18.37 -3.30
CA CYS A 159 -7.70 18.79 -3.49
C CYS A 159 -7.59 20.30 -3.68
N GLU A 160 -8.44 20.91 -4.51
CA GLU A 160 -8.47 22.36 -4.75
C GLU A 160 -8.69 23.12 -3.44
N LYS A 161 -9.57 22.63 -2.56
CA LYS A 161 -9.78 23.22 -1.23
C LYS A 161 -8.51 23.27 -0.38
N VAL A 162 -7.67 22.24 -0.43
CA VAL A 162 -6.39 22.22 0.30
C VAL A 162 -5.36 23.12 -0.36
N LEU A 163 -5.29 23.11 -1.70
CA LEU A 163 -4.28 23.84 -2.44
C LEU A 163 -4.55 25.35 -2.54
N ALA A 164 -5.81 25.79 -2.38
CA ALA A 164 -6.18 27.20 -2.26
C ALA A 164 -5.68 27.83 -0.97
N GLU A 165 -5.67 27.07 0.13
CA GLU A 165 -5.18 27.50 1.45
C GLU A 165 -4.19 26.47 2.02
N PRO A 166 -2.98 26.36 1.44
CA PRO A 166 -2.05 25.28 1.75
C PRO A 166 -1.57 25.35 3.21
N PRO A 167 -1.55 24.22 3.96
CA PRO A 167 -0.99 24.21 5.30
C PRO A 167 0.49 24.63 5.31
N THR A 168 0.82 25.65 6.07
CA THR A 168 2.19 26.21 6.13
C THR A 168 3.07 25.53 7.19
N SER A 169 2.48 24.75 8.08
CA SER A 169 3.17 24.04 9.17
C SER A 169 2.47 22.72 9.54
N GLY A 170 3.12 21.91 10.38
CA GLY A 170 2.56 20.66 10.89
C GLY A 170 2.48 19.52 9.86
N ARG A 171 1.72 18.47 10.18
CA ARG A 171 1.56 17.28 9.33
C ARG A 171 0.94 17.60 7.97
N GLY A 172 -0.02 18.53 7.91
CA GLY A 172 -0.70 18.89 6.65
C GLY A 172 0.25 19.37 5.55
N LYS A 173 1.35 20.07 5.92
CA LYS A 173 2.38 20.48 4.95
C LYS A 173 3.05 19.29 4.28
N ASN A 174 3.22 18.18 5.01
CA ASN A 174 3.84 16.98 4.45
C ASN A 174 2.97 16.37 3.36
N TYR A 175 1.63 16.48 3.45
CA TYR A 175 0.67 15.85 2.53
C TYR A 175 0.29 16.70 1.31
N LEU A 176 0.86 17.90 1.18
CA LEU A 176 0.60 18.78 0.04
C LEU A 176 0.91 18.10 -1.30
N ILE A 177 1.99 17.33 -1.36
CA ILE A 177 2.41 16.65 -2.60
C ILE A 177 1.41 15.58 -3.04
N ASP A 178 0.75 14.91 -2.08
CA ASP A 178 -0.28 13.91 -2.34
C ASP A 178 -1.51 14.59 -2.93
N HIS A 179 -1.90 15.76 -2.41
CA HIS A 179 -2.97 16.56 -3.01
C HIS A 179 -2.65 17.02 -4.43
N THR A 180 -1.41 17.46 -4.69
CA THR A 180 -0.97 17.80 -6.04
C THR A 180 -1.06 16.60 -6.97
N PHE A 181 -0.61 15.43 -6.53
CA PHE A 181 -0.74 14.19 -7.31
C PHE A 181 -2.20 13.84 -7.59
N TYR A 182 -3.06 13.82 -6.57
CA TYR A 182 -4.48 13.48 -6.73
C TYR A 182 -5.24 14.48 -7.61
N LEU A 183 -4.89 15.78 -7.56
CA LEU A 183 -5.45 16.78 -8.45
C LEU A 183 -5.06 16.48 -9.90
N ALA A 184 -3.77 16.26 -10.16
CA ALA A 184 -3.27 15.92 -11.50
C ALA A 184 -3.92 14.63 -12.02
N LEU A 185 -4.03 13.59 -11.19
CA LEU A 185 -4.73 12.34 -11.51
C LEU A 185 -6.19 12.59 -11.91
N SER A 186 -6.92 13.42 -11.14
CA SER A 186 -8.33 13.74 -11.43
C SER A 186 -8.53 14.52 -12.74
N GLN A 187 -7.49 15.24 -13.19
CA GLN A 187 -7.51 16.05 -14.40
C GLN A 187 -6.91 15.32 -15.62
N GLY A 188 -6.37 14.10 -15.42
CA GLY A 188 -5.61 13.40 -16.45
C GLY A 188 -4.30 14.10 -16.83
N ASP A 189 -3.75 14.93 -15.95
CA ASP A 189 -2.50 15.66 -16.16
C ASP A 189 -1.29 14.75 -15.90
N ILE A 190 -0.80 14.15 -16.98
CA ILE A 190 0.35 13.22 -16.95
C ILE A 190 1.62 13.91 -16.43
N ASP A 191 1.89 15.13 -16.88
CA ASP A 191 3.08 15.86 -16.46
C ASP A 191 3.00 16.26 -14.98
N GLY A 192 1.82 16.68 -14.52
CA GLY A 192 1.52 16.93 -13.12
C GLY A 192 1.73 15.70 -12.24
N MET A 193 1.26 14.53 -12.67
CA MET A 193 1.48 13.26 -11.96
C MET A 193 2.96 12.92 -11.86
N ILE A 194 3.70 12.99 -12.98
CA ILE A 194 5.15 12.70 -13.03
C ILE A 194 5.92 13.66 -12.13
N ASN A 195 5.60 14.95 -12.16
CA ASN A 195 6.23 15.96 -11.34
C ASN A 195 5.99 15.71 -9.84
N ALA A 196 4.75 15.40 -9.45
CA ALA A 196 4.41 15.12 -8.06
C ALA A 196 5.17 13.90 -7.52
N ILE A 197 5.24 12.81 -8.30
CA ILE A 197 5.97 11.60 -7.91
C ILE A 197 7.49 11.84 -7.91
N SER A 198 8.02 12.61 -8.86
CA SER A 198 9.44 12.96 -8.88
C SER A 198 9.87 13.73 -7.63
N GLN A 199 9.01 14.61 -7.12
CA GLN A 199 9.23 15.35 -5.88
C GLN A 199 9.17 14.46 -4.63
N LEU A 200 8.35 13.39 -4.62
CA LEU A 200 8.38 12.36 -3.57
C LEU A 200 9.75 11.66 -3.50
N LEU A 201 10.35 11.43 -4.67
CA LEU A 201 11.66 10.80 -4.80
C LEU A 201 12.84 11.74 -4.50
N GLU A 202 12.60 12.99 -4.12
CA GLU A 202 13.64 13.96 -3.77
C GLU A 202 13.97 13.98 -2.27
N THR A 203 15.26 14.00 -1.95
CA THR A 203 15.75 13.85 -0.57
C THR A 203 15.52 15.07 0.33
N LYS A 204 15.17 16.23 -0.24
CA LYS A 204 15.15 17.53 0.45
C LYS A 204 13.73 18.05 0.73
N THR A 205 12.71 17.42 0.18
CA THR A 205 11.38 18.05 0.02
C THR A 205 10.52 17.97 1.28
N PHE A 206 10.74 16.98 2.16
CA PHE A 206 9.93 16.77 3.37
C PHE A 206 10.77 16.34 4.58
N ASN A 207 10.19 16.46 5.78
CA ASN A 207 10.73 15.87 7.01
C ASN A 207 10.72 14.34 6.87
N ARG A 208 11.74 13.82 6.19
CA ARG A 208 11.89 12.43 5.76
C ARG A 208 11.67 11.44 6.90
N ARG A 209 11.99 11.80 8.15
CA ARG A 209 11.71 10.94 9.32
C ARG A 209 10.22 10.58 9.44
N GLN A 210 9.32 11.55 9.27
CA GLN A 210 7.88 11.32 9.43
C GLN A 210 7.26 10.49 8.31
N ARG A 211 7.81 10.55 7.09
CA ARG A 211 7.39 9.67 5.98
C ARG A 211 8.14 8.33 5.96
N MET A 212 9.35 8.26 6.50
CA MET A 212 10.09 6.99 6.65
C MET A 212 9.41 6.05 7.64
N ASP A 213 8.61 6.57 8.57
CA ASP A 213 7.77 5.75 9.45
C ASP A 213 6.64 5.04 8.69
N LEU A 214 6.38 5.44 7.44
CA LEU A 214 5.43 4.76 6.54
C LEU A 214 6.06 3.55 5.84
N GLU A 215 7.39 3.47 5.79
CA GLU A 215 8.09 2.29 5.27
C GLU A 215 8.11 1.20 6.34
N SER A 216 7.76 -0.02 5.94
CA SER A 216 7.95 -1.19 6.79
C SER A 216 9.44 -1.47 7.01
N GLY A 217 9.73 -2.26 8.06
CA GLY A 217 11.04 -2.87 8.25
C GLY A 217 11.48 -3.80 7.10
N TYR A 218 10.62 -4.10 6.13
CA TYR A 218 10.95 -4.98 5.00
C TYR A 218 11.13 -4.20 3.69
N THR A 219 10.43 -3.09 3.50
CA THR A 219 10.42 -2.29 2.26
C THR A 219 11.46 -1.16 2.28
N LYS A 220 11.85 -0.69 3.46
CA LYS A 220 12.77 0.44 3.64
C LYS A 220 14.10 0.24 2.91
N ASP A 221 14.50 1.25 2.15
CA ASP A 221 15.72 1.27 1.32
C ASP A 221 15.67 0.37 0.06
N LEU A 222 14.57 -0.37 -0.17
CA LEU A 222 14.33 -1.16 -1.38
C LEU A 222 13.35 -0.48 -2.34
N ILE A 223 12.24 0.06 -1.80
CA ILE A 223 11.26 0.83 -2.57
C ILE A 223 10.97 2.18 -1.90
N ASP A 224 10.27 3.04 -2.62
CA ASP A 224 9.52 4.17 -2.06
C ASP A 224 8.03 3.85 -2.18
N THR A 225 7.40 3.47 -1.07
CA THR A 225 6.02 2.97 -1.02
C THR A 225 5.02 4.01 -1.55
N PRO A 226 5.05 5.30 -1.13
CA PRO A 226 4.17 6.31 -1.70
C PRO A 226 4.36 6.52 -3.21
N ALA A 227 5.62 6.65 -3.68
CA ALA A 227 5.88 6.84 -5.11
C ALA A 227 5.43 5.63 -5.93
N THR A 228 5.69 4.42 -5.44
CA THR A 228 5.27 3.16 -6.08
C THR A 228 3.74 3.05 -6.12
N LEU A 229 3.06 3.37 -5.01
CA LEU A 229 1.60 3.39 -4.92
C LEU A 229 0.99 4.34 -5.96
N TYR A 230 1.47 5.58 -6.01
CA TYR A 230 0.92 6.60 -6.91
C TYR A 230 1.19 6.30 -8.37
N THR A 231 2.37 5.75 -8.68
CA THR A 231 2.67 5.27 -10.03
C THR A 231 1.71 4.16 -10.43
N LYS A 232 1.49 3.18 -9.55
CA LYS A 232 0.59 2.07 -9.84
C LYS A 232 -0.89 2.48 -9.87
N LEU A 233 -1.31 3.45 -9.05
CA LEU A 233 -2.65 4.00 -9.08
C LEU A 233 -2.92 4.73 -10.41
N ALA A 234 -1.94 5.48 -10.93
CA ALA A 234 -2.05 6.11 -12.25
C ALA A 234 -2.26 5.04 -13.35
N TRP A 235 -1.48 3.95 -13.30
CA TRP A 235 -1.62 2.81 -14.23
C TRP A 235 -2.99 2.12 -14.11
N TYR A 236 -3.49 1.95 -12.88
CA TYR A 236 -4.82 1.38 -12.63
C TYR A 236 -5.93 2.21 -13.31
N HIS A 237 -5.76 3.53 -13.42
CA HIS A 237 -6.66 4.42 -14.13
C HIS A 237 -6.30 4.66 -15.61
N GLY A 238 -5.39 3.86 -16.17
CA GLY A 238 -5.05 3.89 -17.61
C GLY A 238 -3.93 4.86 -17.98
N TYR A 239 -3.31 5.54 -17.02
CA TYR A 239 -2.18 6.43 -17.26
C TYR A 239 -0.85 5.67 -17.09
N GLN A 240 -0.28 5.21 -18.20
CA GLN A 240 0.99 4.44 -18.23
C GLN A 240 2.22 5.35 -18.04
N ILE A 241 2.29 6.04 -16.90
CA ILE A 241 3.40 6.94 -16.59
C ILE A 241 4.69 6.16 -16.36
N GLN A 242 5.81 6.72 -16.80
CA GLN A 242 7.14 6.13 -16.68
C GLN A 242 8.01 7.03 -15.80
N ILE A 243 8.58 6.45 -14.74
CA ILE A 243 9.44 7.17 -13.80
C ILE A 243 10.74 6.40 -13.67
N GLU A 244 11.84 7.04 -14.05
CA GLU A 244 13.17 6.44 -13.98
C GLU A 244 13.69 6.50 -12.55
N SER A 245 13.32 5.51 -11.72
CA SER A 245 13.79 5.37 -10.35
C SER A 245 13.94 3.91 -9.93
N ASP A 246 15.10 3.54 -9.38
CA ASP A 246 15.34 2.21 -8.82
C ASP A 246 14.50 1.94 -7.56
N TYR A 247 13.86 2.96 -6.97
CA TYR A 247 12.94 2.81 -5.83
C TYR A 247 11.51 2.45 -6.27
N ILE A 248 11.24 2.38 -7.57
CA ILE A 248 9.94 1.96 -8.13
C ILE A 248 10.20 0.74 -9.01
N PRO A 249 9.88 -0.49 -8.56
CA PRO A 249 10.04 -1.68 -9.39
C PRO A 249 9.15 -1.58 -10.63
N LYS A 250 9.77 -1.53 -11.83
CA LYS A 250 9.04 -1.33 -13.09
C LYS A 250 8.09 -2.50 -13.38
N GLU A 251 8.48 -3.70 -12.96
CA GLU A 251 7.71 -4.93 -13.11
C GLU A 251 6.38 -4.86 -12.34
N TRP A 252 6.31 -4.09 -11.26
CA TRP A 252 5.10 -3.95 -10.44
C TRP A 252 4.02 -3.11 -11.11
N LEU A 253 4.35 -2.31 -12.12
CA LEU A 253 3.41 -1.39 -12.76
C LEU A 253 2.40 -2.12 -13.65
N GLU A 254 2.78 -3.27 -14.19
CA GLU A 254 1.93 -4.08 -15.05
C GLU A 254 0.62 -4.48 -14.34
N MET A 255 -0.50 -4.36 -15.06
CA MET A 255 -1.87 -4.46 -14.51
C MET A 255 -2.58 -5.77 -14.90
N THR A 256 -1.90 -6.72 -15.56
CA THR A 256 -2.54 -7.99 -15.93
C THR A 256 -2.74 -8.83 -14.67
N PRO A 257 -3.96 -9.32 -14.40
CA PRO A 257 -4.20 -10.22 -13.27
C PRO A 257 -3.50 -11.56 -13.48
N LEU A 258 -3.31 -12.32 -12.40
CA LEU A 258 -2.93 -13.73 -12.54
C LEU A 258 -4.10 -14.54 -13.11
N GLU A 259 -3.79 -15.58 -13.88
CA GLU A 259 -4.81 -16.54 -14.32
C GLU A 259 -5.43 -17.27 -13.14
N ASN A 260 -4.62 -17.59 -12.13
CA ASN A 260 -5.05 -18.30 -10.92
C ASN A 260 -4.31 -17.73 -9.70
N TYR A 261 -5.07 -17.45 -8.64
CA TYR A 261 -4.55 -17.05 -7.34
C TYR A 261 -4.64 -18.22 -6.37
N GLN A 262 -3.62 -18.39 -5.53
CA GLN A 262 -3.53 -19.46 -4.54
C GLN A 262 -3.65 -18.89 -3.13
N ASP A 263 -4.53 -19.47 -2.32
CA ASP A 263 -4.62 -19.17 -0.90
C ASP A 263 -3.48 -19.83 -0.13
N GLU A 264 -2.60 -19.00 0.43
CA GLU A 264 -1.45 -19.43 1.22
C GLU A 264 -1.87 -20.00 2.57
N PHE A 265 -2.90 -19.43 3.19
CA PHE A 265 -3.33 -19.80 4.53
C PHE A 265 -4.62 -20.62 4.49
N GLU A 266 -4.63 -21.74 5.21
CA GLU A 266 -5.73 -22.72 5.18
C GLU A 266 -7.08 -22.09 5.56
N PHE A 267 -7.10 -21.23 6.59
CA PHE A 267 -8.35 -20.59 7.03
C PHE A 267 -8.98 -19.66 5.98
N MET A 268 -8.21 -19.21 4.98
CA MET A 268 -8.72 -18.32 3.92
C MET A 268 -9.50 -19.07 2.84
N LYS A 269 -9.25 -20.38 2.66
CA LYS A 269 -9.84 -21.20 1.59
C LYS A 269 -11.36 -21.29 1.64
N LYS A 270 -11.97 -21.09 2.82
CA LYS A 270 -13.42 -21.07 3.01
C LYS A 270 -14.09 -19.75 2.60
N TYR A 271 -13.32 -18.72 2.26
CA TYR A 271 -13.82 -17.41 1.89
C TYR A 271 -13.59 -17.15 0.39
N SER A 272 -14.67 -16.74 -0.29
CA SER A 272 -14.65 -16.37 -1.70
C SER A 272 -14.93 -14.88 -1.85
N ILE A 273 -14.26 -14.25 -2.82
CA ILE A 273 -14.45 -12.86 -3.21
C ILE A 273 -14.33 -12.73 -4.72
#